data_AF-N6Y2M2-F1
#
_entry.id   AF-N6Y2M2-F1
#
_cell.length_a   1.000
_cell.length_b   1.000
_cell.length_c   1.000
_cell.angle_alpha   90.00
_cell.angle_beta   90.00
_cell.angle_gamma   90.00
#
_symmetry.space_group_name_H-M   'P 1'
#
loop_
_entity.id
_entity.type
_entity.pdbx_description
1 polymer ?
#
loop_
_entity_poly.entity_id
_entity_poly.type
_entity_poly.pdbx_seq_one_letter_code
_entity_poly.pdbx_strand_id
1 'polypeptide(L)'
;MTAMIQNDAEKDWMMPLLDLRNALDFRNNSIDGEEFSDHHLRDFRRLTGSVQLMSGGKPVPGPYTQESRANWLTKLLAAQTYIRRNGPEDVRNLNLISIEELQEIRRIWVMDKHELEDTLPRIYLEATGEPYPGRPLDDNLVLGESEMRELANLCEGDRLHYELTRELLSLTLQQRSSGRRAKLNEKLEKAFARHFYDDKEDALARAQALADERKRRSDEREGRMAIETEDAGPRR
;
A
#
# COMPACT_ATOMS: atom_id res chain seq x y z
N MET A 1 -19.70 -7.16 -20.31
CA MET A 1 -20.14 -7.62 -18.97
C MET A 1 -21.27 -6.72 -18.47
N THR A 2 -21.07 -5.40 -18.42
CA THR A 2 -22.10 -4.39 -18.08
C THR A 2 -23.41 -4.57 -18.86
N ALA A 3 -23.34 -4.60 -20.20
CA ALA A 3 -24.52 -4.80 -21.05
C ALA A 3 -25.17 -6.19 -20.97
N MET A 4 -24.51 -7.19 -20.37
CA MET A 4 -25.07 -8.54 -20.22
C MET A 4 -25.83 -8.68 -18.89
N ILE A 5 -25.39 -7.97 -17.84
CA ILE A 5 -26.03 -7.98 -16.52
C ILE A 5 -27.26 -7.06 -16.52
N GLN A 6 -27.16 -5.87 -17.12
CA GLN A 6 -28.30 -4.93 -17.18
C GLN A 6 -29.48 -5.40 -18.03
N ASN A 7 -29.28 -6.39 -18.91
CA ASN A 7 -30.33 -6.92 -19.80
C ASN A 7 -31.00 -8.20 -19.26
N ASP A 8 -30.52 -8.75 -18.14
CA ASP A 8 -30.97 -10.04 -17.61
C ASP A 8 -31.00 -9.99 -16.08
N ALA A 9 -32.20 -9.79 -15.52
CA ALA A 9 -32.42 -9.67 -14.07
C ALA A 9 -31.97 -10.93 -13.29
N GLU A 10 -31.85 -12.09 -13.94
CA GLU A 10 -31.31 -13.31 -13.31
C GLU A 10 -29.81 -13.20 -13.02
N LYS A 11 -29.11 -12.19 -13.54
CA LYS A 11 -27.67 -11.95 -13.35
C LYS A 11 -27.34 -10.81 -12.38
N ASP A 12 -28.34 -10.23 -11.72
CA ASP A 12 -28.14 -9.13 -10.76
C ASP A 12 -27.19 -9.53 -9.61
N TRP A 13 -27.10 -10.81 -9.26
CA TRP A 13 -26.16 -11.32 -8.27
C TRP A 13 -24.68 -11.07 -8.64
N MET A 14 -24.36 -10.86 -9.92
CA MET A 14 -23.01 -10.56 -10.41
C MET A 14 -22.60 -9.08 -10.28
N MET A 15 -23.54 -8.19 -9.97
CA MET A 15 -23.29 -6.74 -9.91
C MET A 15 -22.07 -6.36 -9.03
N PRO A 16 -21.88 -6.93 -7.83
CA PRO A 16 -20.71 -6.58 -7.02
C PRO A 16 -19.36 -6.92 -7.67
N LEU A 17 -19.29 -7.96 -8.51
CA LEU A 17 -18.06 -8.28 -9.25
C LEU A 17 -17.77 -7.25 -10.34
N LEU A 18 -18.83 -6.77 -11.00
CA LEU A 18 -18.72 -5.71 -11.98
C LEU A 18 -18.27 -4.41 -11.33
N ASP A 19 -18.85 -4.06 -10.18
CA ASP A 19 -18.50 -2.85 -9.42
C ASP A 19 -17.04 -2.91 -8.94
N LEU A 20 -16.59 -4.06 -8.42
CA LEU A 20 -15.19 -4.29 -8.06
C LEU A 20 -14.27 -4.11 -9.26
N ARG A 21 -14.60 -4.72 -10.40
CA ARG A 21 -13.82 -4.59 -11.63
C ARG A 21 -13.74 -3.13 -12.07
N ASN A 22 -14.87 -2.42 -12.08
CA ASN A 22 -14.92 -1.04 -12.54
C ASN A 22 -14.10 -0.12 -11.62
N ALA A 23 -14.19 -0.33 -10.30
CA ALA A 23 -13.42 0.42 -9.33
C ALA A 23 -11.91 0.18 -9.46
N LEU A 24 -11.48 -1.03 -9.89
CA LEU A 24 -10.07 -1.35 -10.16
C LEU A 24 -9.60 -0.86 -11.54
N ASP A 25 -10.51 -0.66 -12.49
CA ASP A 25 -10.22 -0.21 -13.86
C ASP A 25 -10.28 1.32 -13.99
N PHE A 26 -9.46 2.00 -13.19
CA PHE A 26 -9.36 3.47 -13.13
C PHE A 26 -8.88 4.12 -14.44
N ARG A 27 -8.42 3.34 -15.43
CA ARG A 27 -7.97 3.84 -16.73
C ARG A 27 -9.11 3.98 -17.75
N ASN A 28 -10.18 3.19 -17.59
CA ASN A 28 -11.27 3.10 -18.57
C ASN A 28 -12.59 3.73 -18.09
N ASN A 29 -12.69 4.14 -16.81
CA ASN A 29 -13.94 4.58 -16.19
C ASN A 29 -13.99 6.09 -15.84
N SER A 30 -13.18 6.92 -16.51
CA SER A 30 -13.14 8.37 -16.26
C SER A 30 -14.24 9.11 -17.05
N ILE A 31 -14.92 10.03 -16.37
CA ILE A 31 -15.66 11.12 -17.02
C ILE A 31 -14.63 12.17 -17.46
N ASP A 32 -14.80 12.74 -18.65
CA ASP A 32 -13.87 13.69 -19.26
C ASP A 32 -13.32 14.73 -18.27
N GLY A 33 -12.01 14.69 -17.99
CA GLY A 33 -11.29 15.74 -17.23
C GLY A 33 -10.68 15.34 -15.88
N GLU A 34 -11.01 14.17 -15.30
CA GLU A 34 -10.36 13.67 -14.08
C GLU A 34 -9.06 12.90 -14.39
N GLU A 35 -8.04 13.02 -13.53
CA GLU A 35 -6.78 12.26 -13.70
C GLU A 35 -7.07 10.75 -13.73
N PHE A 36 -6.62 10.07 -14.79
CA PHE A 36 -6.65 8.60 -14.98
C PHE A 36 -5.82 7.85 -13.93
N SER A 37 -6.16 7.98 -12.65
CA SER A 37 -5.18 7.72 -11.60
C SER A 37 -5.79 7.30 -10.25
N ASP A 38 -5.30 6.18 -9.75
CA ASP A 38 -5.52 5.70 -8.38
C ASP A 38 -4.52 6.32 -7.38
N HIS A 39 -3.78 7.38 -7.75
CA HIS A 39 -2.74 7.97 -6.90
C HIS A 39 -3.25 8.43 -5.53
N HIS A 40 -4.51 8.85 -5.43
CA HIS A 40 -5.12 9.26 -4.16
C HIS A 40 -5.28 8.09 -3.17
N LEU A 41 -5.30 6.84 -3.66
CA LEU A 41 -5.37 5.62 -2.86
C LEU A 41 -3.99 5.12 -2.41
N ARG A 42 -2.91 5.76 -2.89
CA ARG A 42 -1.53 5.29 -2.75
C ARG A 42 -0.69 6.22 -1.90
N ASP A 43 0.29 5.64 -1.22
CA ASP A 43 1.31 6.41 -0.53
C ASP A 43 2.16 7.19 -1.54
N PHE A 44 2.63 8.38 -1.17
CA PHE A 44 3.52 9.16 -2.02
C PHE A 44 4.96 8.62 -2.01
N ARG A 45 5.30 7.78 -1.03
CA ARG A 45 6.59 7.11 -0.89
C ARG A 45 6.55 5.71 -1.51
N ARG A 46 7.67 5.29 -2.09
CA ARG A 46 7.90 3.90 -2.47
C ARG A 46 7.91 2.99 -1.24
N LEU A 47 7.88 1.68 -1.47
CA LEU A 47 7.96 0.69 -0.39
C LEU A 47 9.18 0.88 0.52
N THR A 48 10.29 1.39 -0.03
CA THR A 48 11.53 1.68 0.70
C THR A 48 11.54 3.07 1.37
N GLY A 49 10.49 3.86 1.24
CA GLY A 49 10.42 5.24 1.74
C GLY A 49 10.94 6.32 0.80
N SER A 50 11.58 5.93 -0.29
CA SER A 50 12.10 6.90 -1.27
C SER A 50 10.96 7.55 -2.03
N VAL A 51 11.10 8.84 -2.34
CA VAL A 51 10.22 9.56 -3.26
C VAL A 51 10.94 9.73 -4.59
N GLN A 52 10.26 9.43 -5.68
CA GLN A 52 10.76 9.56 -7.05
C GLN A 52 9.78 10.40 -7.84
N LEU A 53 10.28 11.25 -8.72
CA LEU A 53 9.45 12.10 -9.58
C LEU A 53 9.42 11.54 -11.00
N MET A 54 8.27 11.64 -11.63
CA MET A 54 8.11 11.44 -13.07
C MET A 54 8.63 12.66 -13.85
N SER A 55 8.79 12.53 -15.16
CA SER A 55 9.27 13.61 -16.03
C SER A 55 8.42 14.89 -15.98
N GLY A 56 7.16 14.80 -15.54
CA GLY A 56 6.26 15.94 -15.33
C GLY A 56 6.21 16.49 -13.89
N GLY A 57 7.17 16.14 -13.03
CA GLY A 57 7.26 16.63 -11.64
C GLY A 57 6.30 15.97 -10.64
N LYS A 58 5.37 15.12 -11.11
CA LYS A 58 4.47 14.36 -10.24
C LYS A 58 5.21 13.21 -9.55
N PRO A 59 4.91 12.87 -8.27
CA PRO A 59 5.47 11.70 -7.63
C PRO A 59 5.05 10.42 -8.34
N VAL A 60 5.99 9.49 -8.46
CA VAL A 60 5.70 8.10 -8.80
C VAL A 60 4.97 7.48 -7.61
N PRO A 61 3.73 6.97 -7.79
CA PRO A 61 2.94 6.49 -6.67
C PRO A 61 3.56 5.25 -6.02
N GLY A 62 3.35 5.16 -4.72
CA GLY A 62 3.76 4.07 -3.85
C GLY A 62 2.78 2.89 -3.81
N PRO A 63 2.88 2.05 -2.77
CA PRO A 63 1.87 1.03 -2.49
C PRO A 63 0.55 1.67 -2.06
N TYR A 64 -0.54 0.90 -2.15
CA TYR A 64 -1.83 1.32 -1.56
C TYR A 64 -1.68 1.60 -0.06
N THR A 65 -2.35 2.65 0.43
CA THR A 65 -2.41 2.97 1.87
C THR A 65 -3.12 1.86 2.65
N GLN A 66 -2.95 1.85 3.98
CA GLN A 66 -3.65 0.91 4.87
C GLN A 66 -5.16 0.94 4.65
N GLU A 67 -5.74 2.15 4.65
CA GLU A 67 -7.16 2.38 4.42
C GLU A 67 -7.63 1.82 3.07
N SER A 68 -6.89 2.09 1.98
CA SER A 68 -7.22 1.58 0.66
C SER A 68 -7.21 0.05 0.62
N ARG A 69 -6.22 -0.60 1.23
CA ARG A 69 -6.15 -2.07 1.27
C ARG A 69 -7.28 -2.68 2.10
N ALA A 70 -7.61 -2.06 3.24
CA ALA A 70 -8.74 -2.45 4.07
C ALA A 70 -10.06 -2.35 3.28
N ASN A 71 -10.29 -1.22 2.60
CA ASN A 71 -11.47 -1.00 1.78
C ASN A 71 -11.60 -2.03 0.64
N TRP A 72 -10.51 -2.32 -0.06
CA TRP A 72 -10.50 -3.35 -1.10
C TRP A 72 -10.86 -4.73 -0.55
N LEU A 73 -10.30 -5.11 0.60
CA LEU A 73 -10.62 -6.38 1.24
C LEU A 73 -12.09 -6.44 1.68
N THR A 74 -12.61 -5.36 2.28
CA THR A 74 -14.03 -5.26 2.66
C THR A 74 -14.94 -5.44 1.45
N LYS A 75 -14.69 -4.73 0.35
CA LYS A 75 -15.48 -4.84 -0.88
C LYS A 75 -15.43 -6.25 -1.47
N LEU A 76 -14.26 -6.88 -1.48
CA LEU A 76 -14.08 -8.25 -1.96
C LEU A 76 -14.89 -9.26 -1.14
N LEU A 77 -14.78 -9.20 0.18
CA LEU A 77 -15.50 -10.10 1.09
C LEU A 77 -17.00 -9.85 1.05
N ALA A 78 -17.45 -8.59 1.01
CA ALA A 78 -18.86 -8.24 0.88
C ALA A 78 -19.45 -8.75 -0.44
N ALA A 79 -18.72 -8.63 -1.56
CA ALA A 79 -19.11 -9.19 -2.85
C ALA A 79 -19.24 -10.71 -2.78
N GLN A 80 -18.26 -11.40 -2.19
CA GLN A 80 -18.32 -12.84 -1.97
C GLN A 80 -19.55 -13.25 -1.16
N THR A 81 -19.79 -12.60 -0.02
CA THR A 81 -20.95 -12.86 0.86
C THR A 81 -22.27 -12.64 0.10
N TYR A 82 -22.36 -11.56 -0.67
CA TYR A 82 -23.55 -11.25 -1.46
C TYR A 82 -23.84 -12.32 -2.52
N ILE A 83 -22.81 -12.76 -3.26
CA ILE A 83 -22.95 -13.77 -4.32
C ILE A 83 -23.40 -15.10 -3.73
N ARG A 84 -22.82 -15.54 -2.61
CA ARG A 84 -23.21 -16.80 -1.97
C ARG A 84 -24.67 -16.79 -1.51
N ARG A 85 -25.17 -15.63 -1.10
CA ARG A 85 -26.54 -15.47 -0.60
C ARG A 85 -27.57 -15.34 -1.72
N ASN A 86 -27.26 -14.62 -2.79
CA ASN A 86 -28.23 -14.22 -3.81
C ASN A 86 -28.01 -14.89 -5.18
N GLY A 87 -26.87 -15.54 -5.39
CA GLY A 87 -26.56 -16.25 -6.63
C GLY A 87 -27.19 -17.65 -6.71
N PRO A 88 -27.11 -18.30 -7.88
CA PRO A 88 -27.58 -19.67 -8.08
C PRO A 88 -26.84 -20.69 -7.21
N GLU A 89 -27.38 -21.90 -7.11
CA GLU A 89 -26.84 -22.95 -6.23
C GLU A 89 -25.35 -23.24 -6.49
N ASP A 90 -24.94 -23.22 -7.76
CA ASP A 90 -23.57 -23.47 -8.20
C ASP A 90 -22.53 -22.50 -7.61
N VAL A 91 -22.94 -21.28 -7.21
CA VAL A 91 -22.03 -20.25 -6.68
C VAL A 91 -22.14 -20.06 -5.16
N ARG A 92 -22.96 -20.84 -4.47
CA ARG A 92 -23.09 -20.76 -3.00
C ARG A 92 -21.79 -21.04 -2.24
N ASN A 93 -20.88 -21.80 -2.85
CA ASN A 93 -19.56 -22.12 -2.30
C ASN A 93 -18.42 -21.32 -2.95
N LEU A 94 -18.73 -20.26 -3.72
CA LEU A 94 -17.73 -19.44 -4.39
C LEU A 94 -16.77 -18.80 -3.38
N ASN A 95 -15.47 -19.05 -3.51
CA ASN A 95 -14.41 -18.33 -2.80
C ASN A 95 -13.73 -17.37 -3.77
N LEU A 96 -13.95 -16.05 -3.61
CA LEU A 96 -13.17 -15.01 -4.28
C LEU A 96 -11.77 -14.86 -3.66
N ILE A 97 -11.65 -15.21 -2.38
CA ILE A 97 -10.38 -15.28 -1.65
C ILE A 97 -10.43 -16.44 -0.66
N SER A 98 -9.34 -17.21 -0.60
CA SER A 98 -9.18 -18.33 0.32
C SER A 98 -8.82 -17.88 1.74
N ILE A 99 -9.00 -18.76 2.72
CA ILE A 99 -8.59 -18.48 4.11
C ILE A 99 -7.07 -18.39 4.21
N GLU A 100 -6.34 -19.17 3.41
CA GLU A 100 -4.88 -19.15 3.32
C GLU A 100 -4.37 -17.80 2.79
N GLU A 101 -5.02 -17.24 1.77
CA GLU A 101 -4.71 -15.91 1.26
C GLU A 101 -5.02 -14.82 2.28
N LEU A 102 -6.15 -14.92 3.00
CA LEU A 102 -6.48 -14.00 4.10
C LEU A 102 -5.43 -14.06 5.21
N GLN A 103 -4.94 -15.25 5.55
CA GLN A 103 -3.90 -15.42 6.56
C GLN A 103 -2.59 -14.77 6.12
N GLU A 104 -2.22 -14.90 4.84
CA GLU A 104 -1.02 -14.25 4.30
C GLU A 104 -1.18 -12.73 4.23
N ILE A 105 -2.36 -12.21 3.86
CA ILE A 105 -2.66 -10.77 3.94
C ILE A 105 -2.48 -10.27 5.37
N ARG A 106 -3.06 -10.96 6.36
CA ARG A 106 -2.94 -10.62 7.78
C ARG A 106 -1.47 -10.61 8.21
N ARG A 107 -0.69 -11.63 7.83
CA ARG A 107 0.75 -11.72 8.11
C ARG A 107 1.51 -10.54 7.51
N ILE A 108 1.27 -10.21 6.24
CA ILE A 108 1.92 -9.08 5.56
C ILE A 108 1.58 -7.78 6.29
N TRP A 109 0.32 -7.53 6.63
CA TRP A 109 -0.11 -6.30 7.29
C TRP A 109 0.55 -6.15 8.67
N VAL A 110 0.49 -7.17 9.52
CA VAL A 110 1.04 -7.09 10.88
C VAL A 110 2.57 -7.15 10.89
N MET A 111 3.17 -8.09 10.14
CA MET A 111 4.61 -8.38 10.23
C MET A 111 5.45 -7.46 9.36
N ASP A 112 5.02 -7.23 8.12
CA ASP A 112 5.84 -6.54 7.11
C ASP A 112 5.46 -5.06 6.99
N LYS A 113 4.18 -4.71 7.25
CA LYS A 113 3.68 -3.32 7.24
C LYS A 113 3.56 -2.70 8.62
N HIS A 114 3.77 -3.48 9.68
CA HIS A 114 3.71 -3.03 11.07
C HIS A 114 2.33 -2.48 11.47
N GLU A 115 1.25 -3.03 10.91
CA GLU A 115 -0.14 -2.66 11.21
C GLU A 115 -0.61 -3.45 12.43
N LEU A 116 -0.17 -3.00 13.60
CA LEU A 116 -0.35 -3.68 14.88
C LEU A 116 -1.81 -3.79 15.32
N GLU A 117 -2.70 -2.98 14.75
CA GLU A 117 -4.14 -2.97 15.00
C GLU A 117 -4.82 -4.29 14.58
N ASP A 118 -4.17 -5.06 13.69
CA ASP A 118 -4.64 -6.34 13.17
C ASP A 118 -6.12 -6.28 12.73
N THR A 119 -6.42 -5.40 11.78
CA THR A 119 -7.81 -5.08 11.40
C THR A 119 -8.52 -6.17 10.61
N LEU A 120 -7.81 -7.17 10.07
CA LEU A 120 -8.37 -8.16 9.15
C LEU A 120 -9.48 -9.02 9.78
N PRO A 121 -9.34 -9.57 11.01
CA PRO A 121 -10.41 -10.31 11.65
C PRO A 121 -11.70 -9.51 11.81
N ARG A 122 -11.59 -8.21 12.12
CA ARG A 122 -12.74 -7.30 12.22
C ARG A 122 -13.39 -7.07 10.86
N ILE A 123 -12.60 -6.77 9.82
CA ILE A 123 -13.08 -6.61 8.44
C ILE A 123 -13.83 -7.86 7.97
N TYR A 124 -13.30 -9.05 8.27
CA TYR A 124 -13.93 -10.32 7.93
C TYR A 124 -15.29 -10.47 8.61
N LEU A 125 -15.36 -10.22 9.92
CA LEU A 125 -16.62 -10.29 10.68
C LEU A 125 -17.66 -9.31 10.15
N GLU A 126 -17.28 -8.05 9.90
CA GLU A 126 -18.18 -7.02 9.37
C GLU A 126 -18.71 -7.37 7.97
N ALA A 127 -17.87 -7.92 7.10
CA ALA A 127 -18.23 -8.20 5.70
C ALA A 127 -18.94 -9.56 5.50
N THR A 128 -18.74 -10.52 6.39
CA THR A 128 -19.28 -11.88 6.26
C THR A 128 -20.35 -12.22 7.29
N GLY A 129 -20.36 -11.54 8.44
CA GLY A 129 -21.18 -11.89 9.60
C GLY A 129 -20.62 -13.03 10.45
N GLU A 130 -19.51 -13.64 10.03
CA GLU A 130 -18.90 -14.81 10.68
C GLU A 130 -17.55 -14.45 11.31
N PRO A 131 -17.16 -15.08 12.44
CA PRO A 131 -15.85 -14.85 13.02
C PRO A 131 -14.74 -15.31 12.07
N TYR A 132 -13.64 -14.57 12.03
CA TYR A 132 -12.49 -14.93 11.19
C TYR A 132 -11.93 -16.31 11.57
N PRO A 133 -11.91 -17.29 10.65
CA PRO A 133 -11.55 -18.68 10.96
C PRO A 133 -10.03 -18.92 10.93
N GLY A 134 -9.24 -17.91 10.58
CA GLY A 134 -7.79 -18.06 10.46
C GLY A 134 -7.10 -18.25 11.80
N ARG A 135 -5.87 -18.74 11.75
CA ARG A 135 -5.08 -19.02 12.95
C ARG A 135 -4.74 -17.71 13.67
N PRO A 136 -4.70 -17.71 15.01
CA PRO A 136 -4.21 -16.56 15.76
C PRO A 136 -2.78 -16.23 15.33
N LEU A 137 -2.45 -14.94 15.29
CA LEU A 137 -1.07 -14.50 15.24
C LEU A 137 -0.43 -14.68 16.63
N ASP A 138 0.87 -14.46 16.74
CA ASP A 138 1.51 -14.39 18.07
C ASP A 138 0.88 -13.23 18.84
N ASP A 139 0.17 -13.54 19.92
CA ASP A 139 -0.57 -12.58 20.76
C ASP A 139 0.35 -11.44 21.27
N ASN A 140 1.66 -11.68 21.34
CA ASN A 140 2.64 -10.66 21.76
C ASN A 140 2.92 -9.59 20.70
N LEU A 141 2.42 -9.75 19.48
CA LEU A 141 2.66 -8.83 18.36
C LEU A 141 1.51 -7.87 18.10
N VAL A 142 0.32 -8.08 18.68
CA VAL A 142 -0.86 -7.27 18.40
C VAL A 142 -1.04 -6.23 19.50
N LEU A 143 -1.27 -4.98 19.12
CA LEU A 143 -1.72 -3.92 20.02
C LEU A 143 -3.14 -3.55 19.62
N GLY A 144 -4.06 -3.54 20.60
CA GLY A 144 -5.47 -3.32 20.34
C GLY A 144 -5.76 -1.96 19.72
N GLU A 145 -6.97 -1.83 19.16
CA GLU A 145 -7.42 -0.57 18.54
C GLU A 145 -7.39 0.61 19.53
N SER A 146 -7.65 0.37 20.82
CA SER A 146 -7.55 1.36 21.89
C SER A 146 -6.14 1.93 22.02
N GLU A 147 -5.15 1.06 22.12
CA GLU A 147 -3.74 1.41 22.29
C GLU A 147 -3.23 2.15 21.04
N MET A 148 -3.61 1.68 19.86
CA MET A 148 -3.21 2.29 18.61
C MET A 148 -3.88 3.67 18.41
N ARG A 149 -5.12 3.84 18.86
CA ARG A 149 -5.79 5.15 18.88
C ARG A 149 -5.13 6.13 19.85
N GLU A 150 -4.73 5.65 21.03
CA GLU A 150 -3.97 6.48 21.97
C GLU A 150 -2.62 6.91 21.39
N LEU A 151 -1.91 5.98 20.73
CA LEU A 151 -0.68 6.30 20.01
C LEU A 151 -0.89 7.36 18.92
N ALA A 152 -1.97 7.24 18.12
CA ALA A 152 -2.31 8.22 17.10
C ALA A 152 -2.58 9.61 17.70
N ASN A 153 -3.27 9.67 18.85
CA ASN A 153 -3.54 10.91 19.57
C ASN A 153 -2.25 11.57 20.08
N LEU A 154 -1.30 10.77 20.60
CA LEU A 154 0.01 11.27 21.05
C LEU A 154 0.85 11.86 19.91
N CYS A 155 0.61 11.44 18.67
CA CYS A 155 1.27 11.99 17.48
C CYS A 155 0.54 13.22 16.91
N GLU A 156 -0.55 13.69 17.53
CA GLU A 156 -1.22 14.96 17.20
C GLU A 156 -1.60 15.14 15.72
N GLY A 157 -1.92 14.03 15.03
CA GLY A 157 -2.26 14.05 13.60
C GLY A 157 -1.07 14.03 12.64
N ASP A 158 0.17 14.01 13.14
CA ASP A 158 1.35 13.71 12.33
C ASP A 158 1.36 12.22 11.97
N ARG A 159 0.94 11.97 10.73
CA ARG A 159 0.87 10.62 10.17
C ARG A 159 2.25 9.94 10.09
N LEU A 160 3.30 10.67 9.73
CA LEU A 160 4.63 10.06 9.52
C LEU A 160 5.26 9.71 10.86
N HIS A 161 5.09 10.56 11.86
CA HIS A 161 5.46 10.26 13.24
C HIS A 161 4.70 9.04 13.76
N TYR A 162 3.38 8.98 13.58
CA TYR A 162 2.58 7.84 13.99
C TYR A 162 3.07 6.52 13.37
N GLU A 163 3.28 6.52 12.05
CA GLU A 163 3.76 5.34 11.33
C GLU A 163 5.17 4.92 11.78
N LEU A 164 6.07 5.88 12.02
CA LEU A 164 7.40 5.61 12.57
C LEU A 164 7.30 4.95 13.95
N THR A 165 6.57 5.56 14.88
CA THR A 165 6.49 5.06 16.26
C THR A 165 5.84 3.69 16.30
N ARG A 166 4.77 3.49 15.52
CA ARG A 166 4.13 2.17 15.35
C ARG A 166 5.10 1.13 14.83
N GLU A 167 5.88 1.47 13.81
CA GLU A 167 6.90 0.58 13.25
C GLU A 167 8.00 0.23 14.26
N LEU A 168 8.52 1.22 15.00
CA LEU A 168 9.53 1.01 16.03
C LEU A 168 9.02 0.09 17.16
N LEU A 169 7.76 0.25 17.57
CA LEU A 169 7.10 -0.64 18.53
C LEU A 169 7.02 -2.07 17.98
N SER A 170 6.55 -2.22 16.73
CA SER A 170 6.44 -3.53 16.07
C SER A 170 7.81 -4.22 15.98
N LEU A 171 8.86 -3.52 15.56
CA LEU A 171 10.22 -4.04 15.50
C LEU A 171 10.70 -4.50 16.88
N THR A 172 10.38 -3.75 17.93
CA THR A 172 10.75 -4.09 19.32
C THR A 172 10.03 -5.35 19.79
N LEU A 173 8.73 -5.49 19.52
CA LEU A 173 7.94 -6.67 19.88
C LEU A 173 8.45 -7.92 19.15
N GLN A 174 8.72 -7.82 17.84
CA GLN A 174 9.29 -8.89 17.02
C GLN A 174 10.69 -9.32 17.49
N GLN A 175 11.47 -8.41 18.08
CA GLN A 175 12.78 -8.76 18.65
C GLN A 175 12.65 -9.51 19.97
N ARG A 176 11.64 -9.22 20.80
CA ARG A 176 11.45 -9.95 22.07
C ARG A 176 11.16 -11.43 21.85
N SER A 177 10.44 -11.76 20.78
CA SER A 177 10.16 -13.15 20.39
C SER A 177 11.32 -13.83 19.65
N SER A 178 12.33 -13.08 19.17
CA SER A 178 13.45 -13.62 18.42
C SER A 178 14.71 -13.80 19.27
N GLY A 179 15.20 -15.03 19.39
CA GLY A 179 16.46 -15.34 20.11
C GLY A 179 17.74 -14.78 19.48
N ARG A 180 17.68 -14.01 18.38
CA ARG A 180 18.84 -13.41 17.70
C ARG A 180 18.62 -11.93 17.39
N ARG A 181 19.50 -11.07 17.92
CA ARG A 181 19.52 -9.60 17.71
C ARG A 181 20.16 -9.14 16.39
N ALA A 182 20.35 -10.05 15.43
CA ALA A 182 21.05 -9.71 14.20
C ALA A 182 20.21 -8.72 13.37
N LYS A 183 20.87 -7.66 12.85
CA LYS A 183 20.31 -6.65 11.93
C LYS A 183 19.23 -5.72 12.52
N LEU A 184 19.10 -5.62 13.85
CA LEU A 184 18.17 -4.66 14.46
C LEU A 184 18.49 -3.22 14.03
N ASN A 185 19.77 -2.81 14.12
CA ASN A 185 20.18 -1.47 13.73
C ASN A 185 19.83 -1.15 12.26
N GLU A 186 20.05 -2.09 11.34
CA GLU A 186 19.67 -1.93 9.93
C GLU A 186 18.15 -1.75 9.75
N LYS A 187 17.33 -2.45 10.56
CA LYS A 187 15.87 -2.29 10.51
C LYS A 187 15.43 -0.93 11.06
N LEU A 188 16.04 -0.47 12.15
CA LEU A 188 15.77 0.85 12.73
C LEU A 188 16.15 1.96 11.75
N GLU A 189 17.34 1.90 11.16
CA GLU A 189 17.78 2.87 10.13
C GLU A 189 16.79 2.93 8.96
N LYS A 190 16.29 1.77 8.50
CA LYS A 190 15.28 1.71 7.43
C LYS A 190 13.91 2.27 7.85
N ALA A 191 13.54 2.17 9.13
CA ALA A 191 12.31 2.77 9.64
C ALA A 191 12.44 4.30 9.63
N PHE A 192 13.52 4.84 10.21
CA PHE A 192 13.80 6.27 10.16
C PHE A 192 13.87 6.80 8.73
N ALA A 193 14.62 6.14 7.85
CA ALA A 193 14.73 6.54 6.44
C ALA A 193 13.39 6.53 5.68
N ARG A 194 12.38 5.78 6.16
CA ARG A 194 11.03 5.77 5.56
C ARG A 194 10.15 6.91 6.01
N HIS A 195 10.34 7.38 7.24
CA HIS A 195 9.43 8.30 7.91
C HIS A 195 10.08 9.63 8.31
N PHE A 196 11.30 9.92 7.85
CA PHE A 196 12.04 11.13 8.25
C PHE A 196 11.49 12.45 7.67
N TYR A 197 10.53 12.39 6.75
CA TYR A 197 9.94 13.58 6.14
C TYR A 197 8.99 14.25 7.10
N ASP A 198 8.83 15.57 6.97
CA ASP A 198 7.81 16.31 7.74
C ASP A 198 6.42 16.05 7.16
N ASP A 199 6.31 16.08 5.83
CA ASP A 199 5.07 15.80 5.10
C ASP A 199 5.36 15.40 3.64
N LYS A 200 4.29 15.33 2.82
CA LYS A 200 4.40 15.02 1.39
C LYS A 200 5.15 16.10 0.61
N GLU A 201 4.97 17.36 0.96
CA GLU A 201 5.56 18.50 0.24
C GLU A 201 7.07 18.56 0.49
N ASP A 202 7.50 18.38 1.74
CA ASP A 202 8.91 18.22 2.12
C ASP A 202 9.56 17.06 1.35
N ALA A 203 8.90 15.91 1.31
CA ALA A 203 9.42 14.74 0.61
C ALA A 203 9.58 14.95 -0.91
N LEU A 204 8.63 15.66 -1.52
CA LEU A 204 8.68 16.03 -2.94
C LEU A 204 9.79 17.04 -3.22
N ALA A 205 9.95 18.06 -2.38
CA ALA A 205 10.99 19.07 -2.51
C ALA A 205 12.39 18.44 -2.43
N ARG A 206 12.61 17.52 -1.47
CA ARG A 206 13.85 16.75 -1.36
C ARG A 206 14.11 15.87 -2.58
N ALA A 207 13.07 15.20 -3.09
CA ALA A 207 13.18 14.37 -4.29
C ALA A 207 13.54 15.21 -5.53
N GLN A 208 12.96 16.41 -5.66
CA GLN A 208 13.25 17.34 -6.75
C GLN A 208 14.71 17.81 -6.69
N ALA A 209 15.17 18.26 -5.51
CA ALA A 209 16.56 18.68 -5.32
C ALA A 209 17.57 17.57 -5.69
N LEU A 210 17.27 16.33 -5.32
CA LEU A 210 18.10 15.16 -5.70
C LEU A 210 18.07 14.89 -7.21
N ALA A 211 16.93 15.07 -7.87
CA ALA A 211 16.80 14.90 -9.31
C ALA A 211 17.58 15.97 -10.07
N ASP A 212 17.48 17.22 -9.64
CA ASP A 212 18.21 18.36 -10.24
C ASP A 212 19.73 18.19 -10.09
N GLU A 213 20.19 17.76 -8.91
CA GLU A 213 21.62 17.47 -8.70
C GLU A 213 22.11 16.32 -9.59
N ARG A 214 21.33 15.25 -9.74
CA ARG A 214 21.68 14.14 -10.64
C ARG A 214 21.77 14.60 -12.09
N LYS A 215 20.84 15.43 -12.55
CA LYS A 215 20.85 16.01 -13.90
C LYS A 215 22.10 16.85 -14.11
N ARG A 216 22.38 17.78 -13.18
CA ARG A 216 23.60 18.61 -13.19
C ARG A 216 24.87 17.78 -13.29
N ARG A 217 24.97 16.68 -12.53
CA ARG A 217 26.11 15.75 -12.55
C ARG A 217 26.21 14.95 -13.85
N SER A 218 25.09 14.64 -14.51
CA SER A 218 25.07 14.01 -15.83
C SER A 218 25.59 14.98 -16.89
N ASP A 219 25.06 16.20 -16.91
CA ASP A 219 25.45 17.26 -17.85
C ASP A 219 26.96 17.59 -17.70
N GLU A 220 27.49 17.65 -16.46
CA GLU A 220 28.92 17.81 -16.20
C GLU A 220 29.78 16.66 -16.78
N ARG A 221 29.28 15.43 -16.72
CA ARG A 221 29.99 14.25 -17.25
C ARG A 221 29.97 14.22 -18.77
N GLU A 222 28.83 14.49 -19.37
CA GLU A 222 28.68 14.58 -20.83
C GLU A 222 29.55 15.71 -21.40
N GLY A 223 29.56 16.88 -20.75
CA GLY A 223 30.44 17.98 -21.12
C GLY A 223 31.93 17.62 -21.05
N ARG A 224 32.37 16.92 -20.00
CA ARG A 224 33.76 16.44 -19.89
C ARG A 224 34.12 15.43 -20.99
N MET A 225 33.23 14.49 -21.28
CA MET A 225 33.45 13.50 -22.34
C MET A 225 33.51 14.14 -23.74
N ALA A 226 32.70 15.16 -23.99
CA ALA A 226 32.72 15.90 -25.26
C ALA A 226 34.04 16.68 -25.46
N ILE A 227 34.58 17.26 -24.39
CA ILE A 227 35.89 17.95 -24.43
C ILE A 227 37.03 16.94 -24.69
N GLU A 228 37.00 15.77 -24.05
CA GLU A 228 38.00 14.71 -24.25
C GLU A 228 37.96 14.11 -25.66
N THR A 229 36.79 14.05 -26.32
CA THR A 229 36.68 13.57 -27.70
C THR A 229 37.10 14.60 -28.74
N GLU A 230 36.94 15.90 -28.48
CA GLU A 230 37.45 16.98 -29.35
C GLU A 230 38.98 17.09 -29.30
N ASP A 231 39.59 16.92 -28.12
CA ASP A 231 41.05 17.00 -27.94
C ASP A 231 41.80 15.75 -28.47
N ALA A 232 41.07 14.67 -28.75
CA ALA A 232 41.57 13.44 -29.37
C ALA A 232 41.54 13.43 -30.92
N GLY A 233 41.39 14.61 -31.54
CA GLY A 233 41.39 14.78 -33.00
C GLY A 233 42.59 14.13 -33.72
N PRO A 234 42.45 13.75 -35.01
CA PRO A 234 43.25 12.72 -35.64
C PRO A 234 44.74 13.09 -35.66
N ARG A 235 45.56 12.28 -34.98
CA ARG A 235 47.02 12.32 -35.11
C ARG A 235 47.36 12.03 -36.58
N ARG A 236 47.80 13.07 -37.29
CA ARG A 236 48.38 12.96 -38.64
C ARG A 236 49.67 12.16 -38.63
#